data_AF-A0A1Q7MSG7-F1
#
_entry.id   AF-A0A1Q7MSG7-F1
#
_cell.length_a   1.000
_cell.length_b   1.000
_cell.length_c   1.000
_cell.angle_alpha   90.00
_cell.angle_beta   90.00
_cell.angle_gamma   90.00
#
_symmetry.space_group_name_H-M   'P 1'
#
loop_
_entity.id
_entity.type
_entity.pdbx_description
1 polymer ?
#
loop_
_entity_poly.entity_id
_entity_poly.type
_entity_poly.pdbx_seq_one_letter_code
_entity_poly.pdbx_strand_id
1 'polypeptide(L)'
;MVRSRWQRRIFIALLPFVAACGSSVRTQSLSVRPTTAGPVHATTAQQLPLPAIAQPAPVEDPVLTLIATSDGHFKAGQKELEQGHFEAAKQEFNRAVDVLLESPYGARTEPRIREHFDRLVDRISTYEVKALATGDGFAEKKYEPASIDELLALSTMFGTPPAPAELKNTVATDLLGAKHDIPIPLNQRVLSYIDLFQGRLHDFIEEGMKRGSKYLPMIQNVFRAEGLPLDLAYVPLVESAFKPNALSRVKAKGVWQFMAGTAAENGLRRDWYIDERSDPEKATLAAAKYLKTLSRLFKAAARDEQAAD
;
A
#
# COMPACT_ATOMS: atom_id res chain seq x y z
N MET A 1 39.34 -9.09 -47.00
CA MET A 1 38.86 -7.69 -47.02
C MET A 1 37.80 -7.54 -45.96
N VAL A 2 37.78 -6.64 -44.97
CA VAL A 2 38.67 -5.59 -44.45
C VAL A 2 38.28 -5.46 -42.95
N ARG A 3 39.28 -5.28 -42.09
CA ARG A 3 39.20 -5.01 -40.63
C ARG A 3 38.93 -3.52 -40.37
N SER A 4 38.31 -3.15 -39.25
CA SER A 4 38.85 -2.22 -38.22
C SER A 4 37.77 -1.96 -37.15
N ARG A 5 37.98 -2.04 -35.82
CA ARG A 5 38.96 -1.44 -34.87
C ARG A 5 38.84 0.08 -34.73
N TRP A 6 38.14 0.56 -33.69
CA TRP A 6 38.33 1.88 -33.05
C TRP A 6 37.94 1.75 -31.56
N GLN A 7 38.85 1.37 -30.66
CA GLN A 7 39.79 2.17 -29.84
C GLN A 7 39.18 3.19 -28.86
N ARG A 8 39.44 2.89 -27.57
CA ARG A 8 39.34 3.74 -26.38
C ARG A 8 40.26 4.96 -26.49
N ARG A 9 39.82 6.12 -25.99
CA ARG A 9 40.72 7.17 -25.50
C ARG A 9 40.19 7.79 -24.20
N ILE A 10 41.02 7.63 -23.17
CA ILE A 10 41.02 8.33 -21.89
C ILE A 10 41.61 9.72 -22.14
N PHE A 11 41.04 10.76 -21.53
CA PHE A 11 41.75 12.03 -21.27
C PHE A 11 41.50 12.48 -19.82
N ILE A 12 42.62 12.70 -19.14
CA ILE A 12 42.79 13.33 -17.82
C ILE A 12 43.18 14.79 -18.08
N ALA A 13 42.61 15.75 -17.34
CA ALA A 13 43.17 17.08 -17.03
C ALA A 13 42.23 17.80 -16.05
N LEU A 14 42.60 18.01 -14.78
CA LEU A 14 43.35 19.16 -14.21
C LEU A 14 42.46 20.37 -13.78
N LEU A 15 42.43 20.58 -12.45
CA LEU A 15 42.07 21.80 -11.68
C LEU A 15 42.85 23.04 -12.17
N PRO A 16 42.40 24.31 -11.99
CA PRO A 16 42.45 24.99 -10.68
C PRO A 16 41.42 26.11 -10.35
N PHE A 17 41.34 26.39 -9.04
CA PHE A 17 41.12 27.66 -8.30
C PHE A 17 40.73 28.95 -9.05
N VAL A 18 39.69 29.65 -8.55
CA VAL A 18 39.67 31.13 -8.38
C VAL A 18 38.85 31.52 -7.13
N ALA A 19 39.36 32.50 -6.39
CA ALA A 19 38.88 33.09 -5.14
C ALA A 19 37.95 34.31 -5.34
N ALA A 20 37.49 34.89 -4.21
CA ALA A 20 36.93 36.25 -3.96
C ALA A 20 35.51 36.22 -3.37
N CYS A 21 35.08 37.02 -2.39
CA CYS A 21 35.69 38.10 -1.62
C CYS A 21 34.95 38.22 -0.28
N GLY A 22 35.64 38.70 0.77
CA GLY A 22 35.06 38.95 2.08
C GLY A 22 34.42 40.32 2.25
N SER A 23 33.82 40.54 3.41
CA SER A 23 33.67 41.85 4.08
C SER A 23 33.43 41.61 5.56
N SER A 24 34.39 42.04 6.37
CA SER A 24 34.33 42.08 7.82
C SER A 24 33.89 43.47 8.28
N VAL A 25 33.07 43.55 9.33
CA VAL A 25 32.89 44.79 10.10
C VAL A 25 33.12 44.47 11.57
N ARG A 26 34.06 45.21 12.16
CA ARG A 26 34.52 45.15 13.54
C ARG A 26 34.38 46.55 14.15
N THR A 27 33.79 46.67 15.33
CA THR A 27 33.97 47.83 16.22
C THR A 27 33.66 47.35 17.65
N GLN A 28 34.67 46.87 18.37
CA GLN A 28 35.49 47.56 19.38
C GLN A 28 34.73 47.94 20.66
N SER A 29 35.12 47.22 21.72
CA SER A 29 34.84 47.42 23.14
C SER A 29 35.69 48.54 23.74
N LEU A 30 35.11 49.34 24.64
CA LEU A 30 35.87 50.17 25.58
C LEU A 30 35.85 49.53 26.96
N SER A 31 37.04 49.42 27.54
CA SER A 31 37.35 48.87 28.86
C SER A 31 37.79 50.00 29.78
N VAL A 32 37.28 50.04 31.02
CA VAL A 32 37.87 50.79 32.12
C VAL A 32 37.76 49.98 33.42
N ARG A 33 38.87 49.88 34.15
CA ARG A 33 39.04 49.43 35.54
C ARG A 33 40.28 50.16 36.10
N PRO A 34 40.60 50.10 37.41
CA PRO A 34 39.79 50.04 38.66
C PRO A 34 40.34 51.05 39.71
N THR A 35 39.87 51.06 40.98
CA THR A 35 40.65 51.32 42.24
C THR A 35 39.79 50.94 43.49
N THR A 36 40.44 50.78 44.64
CA THR A 36 40.37 49.74 45.69
C THR A 36 39.52 49.97 46.96
N ALA A 37 39.03 48.84 47.52
CA ALA A 37 39.00 48.32 48.90
C ALA A 37 38.45 49.09 50.13
N GLY A 38 37.61 48.38 50.91
CA GLY A 38 37.35 48.58 52.35
C GLY A 38 36.16 47.75 52.87
N PRO A 39 36.30 46.80 53.83
CA PRO A 39 35.22 45.94 54.33
C PRO A 39 34.61 46.47 55.64
N VAL A 40 33.30 46.25 55.88
CA VAL A 40 32.73 45.49 57.03
C VAL A 40 31.19 45.64 57.17
N HIS A 41 30.53 44.47 57.13
CA HIS A 41 29.30 44.00 57.78
C HIS A 41 28.00 44.83 57.83
N ALA A 42 26.99 44.30 57.13
CA ALA A 42 25.66 44.08 57.71
C ALA A 42 25.10 42.74 57.19
N THR A 43 24.86 41.82 58.13
CA THR A 43 24.20 40.53 57.90
C THR A 43 22.72 40.75 57.57
N THR A 44 22.21 40.18 56.48
CA THR A 44 20.77 39.83 56.36
C THR A 44 20.62 38.64 55.40
N ALA A 45 20.05 37.56 55.94
CA ALA A 45 19.40 36.40 55.32
C ALA A 45 20.01 35.78 54.05
N GLN A 46 20.53 34.55 54.21
CA GLN A 46 20.72 33.61 53.10
C GLN A 46 19.37 33.35 52.40
N GLN A 47 19.23 33.79 51.15
CA GLN A 47 18.27 33.21 50.22
C GLN A 47 18.92 31.97 49.61
N LEU A 48 18.36 30.79 49.92
CA LEU A 48 18.66 29.56 49.20
C LEU A 48 18.39 29.80 47.70
N PRO A 49 19.28 29.39 46.78
CA PRO A 49 18.99 29.44 45.36
C PRO A 49 17.75 28.58 45.10
N LEU A 50 16.69 29.19 44.57
CA LEU A 50 15.57 28.43 44.02
C LEU A 50 16.15 27.44 42.99
N PRO A 51 15.72 26.17 42.99
CA PRO A 51 16.13 25.25 41.94
C PRO A 51 15.70 25.87 40.61
N ALA A 52 16.65 26.05 39.69
CA ALA A 52 16.35 26.46 38.33
C ALA A 52 15.30 25.49 37.79
N ILE A 53 14.11 26.01 37.48
CA ILE A 53 13.08 25.24 36.79
C ILE A 53 13.73 24.82 35.47
N ALA A 54 14.08 23.54 35.35
CA ALA A 54 14.54 22.97 34.10
C ALA A 54 13.45 23.25 33.07
N GLN A 55 13.80 23.95 31.99
CA GLN A 55 12.87 24.12 30.87
C GLN A 55 12.42 22.72 30.44
N PRO A 56 11.11 22.43 30.33
CA PRO A 56 10.66 21.14 29.85
C PRO A 56 11.25 20.95 28.44
N ALA A 57 11.92 19.81 28.24
CA ALA A 57 12.46 19.44 26.94
C ALA A 57 11.35 19.53 25.87
N PRO A 58 11.67 19.87 24.60
CA PRO A 58 10.66 19.93 23.55
C PRO A 58 9.92 18.58 23.50
N VAL A 59 8.60 18.61 23.61
CA VAL A 59 7.79 17.40 23.47
C VAL A 59 7.83 17.02 21.99
N GLU A 60 8.74 16.13 21.61
CA GLU A 60 8.80 15.61 20.25
C GLU A 60 7.50 14.84 19.94
N ASP A 61 6.87 15.13 18.79
CA ASP A 61 5.64 14.48 18.38
C ASP A 61 5.90 12.99 18.12
N PRO A 62 5.32 12.07 18.92
CA PRO A 62 5.62 10.65 18.84
C PRO A 62 5.27 10.04 17.48
N VAL A 63 4.30 10.62 16.76
CA VAL A 63 3.92 10.18 15.41
C VAL A 63 5.01 10.54 14.40
N LEU A 64 5.58 11.75 14.52
CA LEU A 64 6.67 12.17 13.63
C LEU A 64 7.96 11.39 13.91
N THR A 65 8.21 11.01 15.17
CA THR A 65 9.35 10.16 15.52
C THR A 65 9.24 8.77 14.88
N LEU A 66 8.06 8.14 14.93
CA LEU A 66 7.82 6.85 14.26
C LEU A 66 8.03 6.92 12.74
N ILE A 67 7.51 7.97 12.12
CA ILE A 67 7.70 8.24 10.68
C ILE A 67 9.19 8.40 10.36
N ALA A 68 9.92 9.16 11.17
CA ALA A 68 11.35 9.38 10.98
C ALA A 68 12.17 8.09 11.15
N THR A 69 11.84 7.25 12.14
CA THR A 69 12.48 5.94 12.34
C THR A 69 12.22 5.01 11.15
N SER A 70 10.98 4.96 10.67
CA SER A 70 10.60 4.22 9.47
C SER A 70 11.39 4.67 8.24
N ASP A 71 11.48 5.99 7.99
CA ASP A 71 12.28 6.54 6.88
C ASP A 71 13.77 6.24 7.02
N GLY A 72 14.30 6.15 8.24
CA GLY A 72 15.68 5.76 8.53
C GLY A 72 15.98 4.34 8.03
N HIS A 73 15.13 3.38 8.41
CA HIS A 73 15.23 2.00 7.92
C HIS A 73 15.06 1.91 6.41
N PHE A 74 14.13 2.67 5.82
CA PHE A 74 13.98 2.69 4.36
C PHE A 74 15.26 3.16 3.66
N LYS A 75 15.89 4.25 4.12
CA LYS A 75 17.15 4.74 3.57
C LYS A 75 18.30 3.75 3.75
N ALA A 76 18.35 3.07 4.90
CA ALA A 76 19.32 2.00 5.12
C ALA A 76 19.13 0.87 4.09
N GLY A 77 17.88 0.46 3.83
CA GLY A 77 17.56 -0.54 2.81
C GLY A 77 17.98 -0.13 1.40
N GLN A 78 17.76 1.14 1.02
CA GLN A 78 18.24 1.67 -0.26
C GLN A 78 19.76 1.58 -0.38
N LYS A 79 20.49 1.92 0.68
CA LYS A 79 21.95 1.88 0.70
C LYS A 79 22.50 0.45 0.59
N GLU A 80 21.85 -0.52 1.23
CA GLU A 80 22.22 -1.94 1.10
C GLU A 80 21.93 -2.45 -0.32
N LEU A 81 20.83 -2.00 -0.95
CA LEU A 81 20.47 -2.38 -2.31
C LEU A 81 21.44 -1.83 -3.35
N GLU A 82 21.93 -0.60 -3.16
CA GLU A 82 22.99 0.00 -4.00
C GLU A 82 24.32 -0.77 -3.91
N GLN A 83 24.58 -1.43 -2.78
CA GLN A 83 25.75 -2.28 -2.58
C GLN A 83 25.54 -3.73 -3.07
N GLY A 84 24.33 -4.08 -3.50
CA GLY A 84 23.97 -5.46 -3.89
C GLY A 84 23.76 -6.40 -2.69
N HIS A 85 23.67 -5.89 -1.47
CA HIS A 85 23.37 -6.68 -0.27
C HIS A 85 21.85 -6.88 -0.13
N PHE A 86 21.26 -7.67 -1.02
CA PHE A 86 19.82 -7.79 -1.11
C PHE A 86 19.14 -8.27 0.18
N GLU A 87 19.74 -9.23 0.90
CA GLU A 87 19.19 -9.71 2.18
C GLU A 87 19.20 -8.63 3.27
N ALA A 88 20.26 -7.83 3.34
CA ALA A 88 20.34 -6.73 4.30
C ALA A 88 19.35 -5.62 3.93
N ALA A 89 19.24 -5.30 2.63
CA ALA A 89 18.27 -4.34 2.12
C ALA A 89 16.83 -4.72 2.49
N LYS A 90 16.50 -6.00 2.31
CA LYS A 90 15.22 -6.58 2.69
C LYS A 90 14.93 -6.42 4.18
N GLN A 91 15.89 -6.78 5.04
CA GLN A 91 15.71 -6.68 6.49
C GLN A 91 15.40 -5.24 6.91
N GLU A 92 16.10 -4.27 6.31
CA GLU A 92 15.86 -2.86 6.56
C GLU A 92 14.50 -2.39 6.01
N PHE A 93 14.08 -2.81 4.82
CA PHE A 93 12.74 -2.47 4.31
C PHE A 93 11.62 -3.06 5.16
N ASN A 94 11.76 -4.28 5.68
CA ASN A 94 10.80 -4.86 6.62
C ASN A 94 10.72 -4.04 7.91
N ARG A 95 11.88 -3.71 8.51
CA ARG A 95 11.93 -2.86 9.72
C ARG A 95 11.26 -1.51 9.50
N ALA A 96 11.41 -0.92 8.31
CA ALA A 96 10.77 0.35 7.97
C ALA A 96 9.24 0.28 8.06
N VAL A 97 8.67 -0.86 7.67
CA VAL A 97 7.22 -1.11 7.71
C VAL A 97 6.77 -1.52 9.11
N ASP A 98 7.50 -2.43 9.75
CA ASP A 98 7.17 -3.00 11.06
C ASP A 98 7.09 -1.93 12.15
N VAL A 99 7.99 -0.93 12.14
CA VAL A 99 7.95 0.22 13.07
C VAL A 99 6.62 0.96 13.03
N LEU A 100 5.96 1.03 11.86
CA LEU A 100 4.65 1.69 11.71
C LEU A 100 3.51 0.76 12.13
N LEU A 101 3.62 -0.53 11.81
CA LEU A 101 2.61 -1.56 12.13
C LEU A 101 2.53 -1.83 13.63
N GLU A 102 3.67 -1.89 14.31
CA GLU A 102 3.79 -2.14 15.75
C GLU A 102 3.54 -0.89 16.60
N SER A 103 3.28 0.26 15.95
CA SER A 103 3.00 1.51 16.67
C SER A 103 1.75 1.38 17.55
N PRO A 104 1.70 2.03 18.73
CA PRO A 104 0.55 1.98 19.63
C PRO A 104 -0.75 2.50 18.99
N TYR A 105 -0.62 3.33 17.96
CA TYR A 105 -1.73 3.90 17.22
C TYR A 105 -2.27 2.93 16.15
N GLY A 106 -1.50 1.91 15.74
CA GLY A 106 -1.78 1.07 14.59
C GLY A 106 -1.66 1.85 13.27
N ALA A 107 -1.15 1.19 12.21
CA ALA A 107 -0.84 1.86 10.93
C ALA A 107 -2.03 2.54 10.23
N ARG A 108 -3.27 2.32 10.69
CA ARG A 108 -4.52 2.78 10.06
C ARG A 108 -5.31 3.80 10.84
N THR A 109 -5.00 4.05 12.11
CA THR A 109 -5.86 4.87 12.97
C THR A 109 -5.45 6.34 12.90
N GLU A 110 -4.15 6.61 12.83
CA GLU A 110 -3.59 7.96 12.68
C GLU A 110 -3.41 8.33 11.20
N PRO A 111 -4.02 9.43 10.69
CA PRO A 111 -3.95 9.81 9.27
C PRO A 111 -2.53 9.98 8.72
N ARG A 112 -1.63 10.55 9.53
CA ARG A 112 -0.24 10.82 9.13
C ARG A 112 0.59 9.54 8.96
N ILE A 113 0.40 8.58 9.87
CA ILE A 113 1.05 7.26 9.78
C ILE A 113 0.52 6.51 8.56
N ARG A 114 -0.79 6.56 8.32
CA ARG A 114 -1.42 5.93 7.16
C ARG A 114 -0.85 6.46 5.84
N GLU A 115 -0.80 7.78 5.68
CA GLU A 115 -0.26 8.41 4.47
C GLU A 115 1.22 8.06 4.25
N HIS A 116 2.02 8.07 5.32
CA HIS A 116 3.43 7.68 5.23
C HIS A 116 3.60 6.20 4.88
N PHE A 117 2.84 5.32 5.52
CA PHE A 117 2.84 3.89 5.26
C PHE A 117 2.50 3.59 3.79
N ASP A 118 1.44 4.21 3.26
CA ASP A 118 1.02 4.00 1.86
C ASP A 118 2.14 4.42 0.88
N ARG A 119 2.74 5.60 1.09
CA ARG A 119 3.88 6.06 0.28
C ARG A 119 5.11 5.15 0.40
N LEU A 120 5.41 4.66 1.61
CA LEU A 120 6.55 3.80 1.88
C LEU A 120 6.41 2.47 1.13
N VAL A 121 5.24 1.84 1.23
CA VAL A 121 4.96 0.57 0.55
C VAL A 121 5.08 0.74 -0.96
N ASP A 122 4.57 1.83 -1.53
CA ASP A 122 4.72 2.12 -2.95
C ASP A 122 6.18 2.24 -3.37
N ARG A 123 6.98 3.00 -2.61
CA ARG A 123 8.42 3.18 -2.88
C ARG A 123 9.18 1.85 -2.83
N ILE A 124 8.94 1.02 -1.81
CA ILE A 124 9.58 -0.30 -1.69
C ILE A 124 9.22 -1.18 -2.90
N SER A 125 7.94 -1.19 -3.30
CA SER A 125 7.48 -2.01 -4.43
C SER A 125 8.11 -1.64 -5.78
N THR A 126 8.53 -0.38 -5.96
CA THR A 126 9.25 0.02 -7.18
C THR A 126 10.64 -0.61 -7.25
N TYR A 127 11.32 -0.79 -6.11
CA TYR A 127 12.60 -1.48 -6.06
C TYR A 127 12.45 -2.98 -6.31
N GLU A 128 11.38 -3.60 -5.82
CA GLU A 128 11.03 -5.00 -6.10
C GLU A 128 10.88 -5.23 -7.61
N VAL A 129 10.06 -4.42 -8.28
CA VAL A 129 9.83 -4.54 -9.74
C VAL A 129 11.12 -4.37 -10.53
N LYS A 130 11.99 -3.44 -10.10
CA LYS A 130 13.28 -3.20 -10.77
C LYS A 130 14.24 -4.38 -10.59
N ALA A 131 14.33 -4.94 -9.39
CA ALA A 131 15.17 -6.11 -9.12
C ALA A 131 14.72 -7.34 -9.93
N LEU A 132 13.41 -7.55 -10.04
CA LEU A 132 12.83 -8.64 -10.82
C LEU A 132 13.12 -8.56 -12.33
N ALA A 133 13.25 -7.34 -12.88
CA ALA A 133 13.55 -7.15 -14.30
C ALA A 133 15.01 -7.50 -14.68
N THR A 134 15.93 -7.55 -13.71
CA THR A 134 17.37 -7.82 -13.91
C THR A 134 17.76 -9.29 -13.83
N GLY A 135 16.83 -10.19 -13.47
CA GLY A 135 16.99 -11.65 -13.64
C GLY A 135 17.99 -12.34 -12.70
N ASP A 136 18.44 -11.67 -11.64
CA ASP A 136 19.39 -12.17 -10.64
C ASP A 136 18.74 -13.01 -9.51
N GLY A 137 17.50 -13.45 -9.70
CA GLY A 137 16.89 -14.48 -8.87
C GLY A 137 16.16 -13.97 -7.63
N PHE A 138 14.98 -13.40 -7.85
CA PHE A 138 13.88 -13.43 -6.89
C PHE A 138 12.70 -14.03 -7.62
N ALA A 139 12.54 -15.36 -7.56
CA ALA A 139 11.52 -16.06 -8.32
C ALA A 139 10.14 -15.90 -7.66
N GLU A 140 9.55 -14.72 -7.78
CA GLU A 140 8.09 -14.60 -7.78
C GLU A 140 7.60 -14.75 -9.23
N LYS A 141 6.53 -15.53 -9.42
CA LYS A 141 5.96 -15.81 -10.75
C LYS A 141 5.70 -14.48 -11.49
N LYS A 142 5.97 -14.47 -12.80
CA LYS A 142 5.77 -13.32 -13.69
C LYS A 142 4.41 -12.66 -13.41
N TYR A 143 4.44 -11.38 -13.07
CA TYR A 143 3.25 -10.58 -12.79
C TYR A 143 2.38 -10.42 -14.03
N GLU A 144 1.07 -10.46 -13.83
CA GLU A 144 0.08 -10.21 -14.87
C GLU A 144 -0.79 -9.01 -14.46
N PRO A 145 -1.20 -8.13 -15.41
CA PRO A 145 -2.13 -7.05 -15.10
C PRO A 145 -3.46 -7.56 -14.54
N ALA A 146 -3.99 -6.84 -13.55
CA ALA A 146 -5.31 -7.11 -12.96
C ALA A 146 -6.44 -6.75 -13.93
N SER A 147 -7.49 -7.56 -13.90
CA SER A 147 -8.65 -7.42 -14.78
C SER A 147 -9.54 -6.24 -14.42
N ILE A 148 -9.60 -5.85 -13.14
CA ILE A 148 -10.41 -4.71 -12.70
C ILE A 148 -9.95 -3.39 -13.35
N ASP A 149 -8.66 -3.23 -13.61
CA ASP A 149 -8.11 -2.03 -14.28
C ASP A 149 -8.59 -1.94 -15.74
N GLU A 150 -8.68 -3.08 -16.42
CA GLU A 150 -9.22 -3.17 -17.79
C GLU A 150 -10.72 -2.91 -17.78
N LEU A 151 -11.48 -3.55 -16.89
CA LEU A 151 -12.93 -3.35 -16.75
C LEU A 151 -13.30 -1.89 -16.44
N LEU A 152 -12.56 -1.24 -15.55
CA LEU A 152 -12.77 0.15 -15.18
C LEU A 152 -12.53 1.07 -16.39
N ALA A 153 -11.44 0.85 -17.12
CA ALA A 153 -11.14 1.59 -18.34
C ALA A 153 -12.25 1.40 -19.39
N LEU A 154 -12.72 0.17 -19.61
CA LEU A 154 -13.78 -0.13 -20.55
C LEU A 154 -15.12 0.51 -20.13
N SER A 155 -15.47 0.46 -18.85
CA SER A 155 -16.71 1.04 -18.33
C SER A 155 -16.78 2.56 -18.48
N THR A 156 -15.63 3.24 -18.34
CA THR A 156 -15.53 4.70 -18.45
C THR A 156 -15.53 5.16 -19.91
N MET A 157 -15.06 4.33 -20.84
CA MET A 157 -14.98 4.66 -22.27
C MET A 157 -16.31 4.53 -23.03
N PHE A 158 -17.19 3.61 -22.63
CA PHE A 158 -18.34 3.24 -23.47
C PHE A 158 -19.68 3.82 -23.05
N GLY A 159 -19.78 4.41 -21.85
CA GLY A 159 -21.09 4.72 -21.27
C GLY A 159 -21.96 3.46 -21.15
N THR A 160 -23.13 3.59 -20.54
CA THR A 160 -24.02 2.45 -20.30
C THR A 160 -25.20 2.54 -21.28
N PRO A 161 -25.12 1.93 -22.48
CA PRO A 161 -26.26 1.94 -23.40
C PRO A 161 -27.44 1.20 -22.75
N PRO A 162 -28.69 1.61 -23.05
CA PRO A 162 -29.86 0.89 -22.58
C PRO A 162 -29.88 -0.52 -23.18
N ALA A 163 -29.85 -1.52 -22.31
CA ALA A 163 -30.00 -2.92 -22.66
C ALA A 163 -31.26 -3.18 -23.49
N PRO A 164 -31.22 -4.09 -24.49
CA PRO A 164 -32.38 -4.46 -25.28
C PRO A 164 -33.55 -4.97 -24.43
N ALA A 165 -34.78 -4.67 -24.83
CA ALA A 165 -35.98 -5.12 -24.11
C ALA A 165 -36.08 -6.66 -24.02
N GLU A 166 -35.59 -7.37 -25.05
CA GLU A 166 -35.52 -8.82 -25.08
C GLU A 166 -34.60 -9.39 -24.00
N LEU A 167 -33.45 -8.74 -23.75
CA LEU A 167 -32.51 -9.16 -22.71
C LEU A 167 -33.16 -9.13 -21.32
N LYS A 168 -33.98 -8.11 -21.04
CA LYS A 168 -34.70 -8.01 -19.77
C LYS A 168 -35.62 -9.21 -19.52
N ASN A 169 -36.33 -9.67 -20.55
CA ASN A 169 -37.25 -10.80 -20.43
C ASN A 169 -36.50 -12.12 -20.25
N THR A 170 -35.39 -12.31 -20.98
CA THR A 170 -34.50 -13.47 -20.81
C THR A 170 -33.94 -13.53 -19.40
N VAL A 171 -33.35 -12.44 -18.91
CA VAL A 171 -32.77 -12.37 -17.56
C VAL A 171 -33.84 -12.60 -16.49
N ALA A 172 -35.05 -12.06 -16.67
CA ALA A 172 -36.15 -12.30 -15.74
C ALA A 172 -36.55 -13.79 -15.68
N THR A 173 -36.49 -14.49 -16.82
CA THR A 173 -36.79 -15.92 -16.89
C THR A 173 -35.69 -16.75 -16.21
N ASP A 174 -34.42 -16.42 -16.46
CA ASP A 174 -33.27 -17.11 -15.87
C ASP A 174 -33.26 -16.99 -14.34
N LEU A 175 -33.57 -15.80 -13.81
CA LEU A 175 -33.67 -15.55 -12.37
C LEU A 175 -34.76 -16.39 -11.67
N LEU A 176 -35.77 -16.89 -12.41
CA LEU A 176 -36.78 -17.82 -11.87
C LEU A 176 -36.30 -19.27 -11.87
N GLY A 177 -35.41 -19.63 -12.79
CA GLY A 177 -34.91 -21.00 -12.95
C GLY A 177 -33.73 -21.34 -12.05
N ALA A 178 -32.94 -20.35 -11.63
CA ALA A 178 -31.74 -20.53 -10.83
C ALA A 178 -31.96 -20.13 -9.36
N LYS A 179 -31.42 -20.94 -8.45
CA LYS A 179 -31.36 -20.59 -7.02
C LYS A 179 -30.14 -19.72 -6.78
N HIS A 180 -30.37 -18.52 -6.25
CA HIS A 180 -29.33 -17.58 -5.84
C HIS A 180 -29.38 -17.35 -4.33
N ASP A 181 -28.21 -17.28 -3.71
CA ASP A 181 -28.06 -16.97 -2.29
C ASP A 181 -27.98 -15.44 -2.07
N ILE A 182 -27.78 -14.66 -3.14
CA ILE A 182 -27.79 -13.20 -3.14
C ILE A 182 -28.91 -12.68 -4.06
N PRO A 183 -29.74 -11.72 -3.60
CA PRO A 183 -30.73 -11.09 -4.46
C PRO A 183 -30.08 -10.33 -5.63
N ILE A 184 -30.48 -10.66 -6.86
CA ILE A 184 -30.01 -9.97 -8.07
C ILE A 184 -31.11 -9.01 -8.53
N PRO A 185 -30.94 -7.68 -8.38
CA PRO A 185 -31.96 -6.73 -8.79
C PRO A 185 -32.03 -6.60 -10.32
N LEU A 186 -33.23 -6.71 -10.88
CA LEU A 186 -33.47 -6.50 -12.30
C LEU A 186 -33.61 -5.00 -12.62
N ASN A 187 -32.47 -4.31 -12.67
CA ASN A 187 -32.41 -2.87 -13.01
C ASN A 187 -31.56 -2.62 -14.25
N GLN A 188 -31.67 -1.40 -14.80
CA GLN A 188 -31.01 -1.02 -16.05
C GLN A 188 -29.48 -1.17 -15.98
N ARG A 189 -28.87 -0.86 -14.83
CA ARG A 189 -27.42 -0.95 -14.64
C ARG A 189 -26.95 -2.40 -14.78
N VAL A 190 -27.63 -3.33 -14.12
CA VAL A 190 -27.33 -4.77 -14.20
C VAL A 190 -27.48 -5.26 -15.64
N LEU A 191 -28.59 -4.95 -16.29
CA LEU A 191 -28.85 -5.38 -17.67
C LEU A 191 -27.77 -4.90 -18.66
N SER A 192 -27.28 -3.67 -18.50
CA SER A 192 -26.24 -3.15 -19.38
C SER A 192 -24.86 -3.79 -19.15
N TYR A 193 -24.56 -4.26 -17.93
CA TYR A 193 -23.35 -5.07 -17.71
C TYR A 193 -23.49 -6.48 -18.28
N ILE A 194 -24.68 -7.08 -18.19
CA ILE A 194 -24.96 -8.39 -18.83
C ILE A 194 -24.74 -8.27 -20.34
N ASP A 195 -25.29 -7.26 -20.99
CA ASP A 195 -25.08 -6.98 -22.42
C ASP A 195 -23.59 -6.81 -22.76
N LEU A 196 -22.87 -6.01 -21.96
CA LEU A 196 -21.43 -5.79 -22.15
C LEU A 196 -20.62 -7.10 -22.06
N PHE A 197 -20.93 -7.94 -21.07
CA PHE A 197 -20.28 -9.22 -20.81
C PHE A 197 -20.67 -10.32 -21.80
N GLN A 198 -21.85 -10.24 -22.40
CA GLN A 198 -22.27 -11.16 -23.48
C GLN A 198 -21.75 -10.73 -24.85
N GLY A 199 -21.49 -9.43 -25.05
CA GLY A 199 -20.95 -8.89 -26.29
C GLY A 199 -19.46 -8.61 -26.21
N ARG A 200 -19.10 -7.34 -25.99
CA ARG A 200 -17.71 -6.83 -26.14
C ARG A 200 -16.70 -7.49 -25.20
N LEU A 201 -17.13 -7.97 -24.04
CA LEU A 201 -16.27 -8.59 -23.03
C LEU A 201 -16.55 -10.09 -22.88
N HIS A 202 -17.14 -10.71 -23.89
CA HIS A 202 -17.43 -12.14 -23.91
C HIS A 202 -16.17 -12.99 -23.68
N ASP A 203 -15.14 -12.77 -24.50
CA ASP A 203 -13.89 -13.55 -24.42
C ASP A 203 -13.22 -13.40 -23.06
N PHE A 204 -13.26 -12.20 -22.48
CA PHE A 204 -12.74 -11.93 -21.13
C PHE A 204 -13.45 -12.78 -20.07
N ILE A 205 -14.79 -12.84 -20.12
CA ILE A 205 -15.59 -13.65 -19.19
C ILE A 205 -15.35 -15.13 -19.43
N GLU A 206 -15.31 -15.58 -20.69
CA GLU A 206 -15.06 -16.98 -21.04
C GLU A 206 -13.69 -17.45 -20.50
N GLU A 207 -12.63 -16.68 -20.76
CA GLU A 207 -11.29 -17.00 -20.26
C GLU A 207 -11.22 -16.99 -18.74
N GLY A 208 -11.84 -15.98 -18.11
CA GLY A 208 -11.92 -15.88 -16.65
C GLY A 208 -12.67 -17.06 -16.03
N MET A 209 -13.77 -17.50 -16.62
CA MET A 209 -14.55 -18.66 -16.18
C MET A 209 -13.78 -19.97 -16.39
N LYS A 210 -13.10 -20.12 -17.52
CA LYS A 210 -12.21 -21.27 -17.79
C LYS A 210 -11.12 -21.37 -16.72
N ARG A 211 -10.48 -20.25 -16.36
CA ARG A 211 -9.50 -20.19 -15.27
C ARG A 211 -10.15 -20.47 -13.90
N GLY A 212 -11.32 -19.88 -13.67
CA GLY A 212 -12.10 -20.02 -12.45
C GLY A 212 -12.55 -21.44 -12.14
N SER A 213 -12.77 -22.28 -13.17
CA SER A 213 -13.13 -23.70 -13.00
C SER A 213 -12.20 -24.47 -12.06
N LYS A 214 -10.92 -24.09 -12.00
CA LYS A 214 -9.92 -24.67 -11.09
C LYS A 214 -10.11 -24.26 -9.62
N TYR A 215 -10.60 -23.05 -9.37
CA TYR A 215 -10.63 -22.45 -8.03
C TYR A 215 -12.03 -22.43 -7.41
N LEU A 216 -13.09 -22.37 -8.23
CA LEU A 216 -14.48 -22.28 -7.78
C LEU A 216 -14.85 -23.37 -6.76
N PRO A 217 -14.53 -24.67 -6.96
CA PRO A 217 -14.86 -25.69 -5.96
C PRO A 217 -14.18 -25.44 -4.60
N MET A 218 -12.91 -25.03 -4.61
CA MET A 218 -12.18 -24.69 -3.39
C MET A 218 -12.81 -23.48 -2.69
N ILE A 219 -13.11 -22.42 -3.44
CA ILE A 219 -13.72 -21.19 -2.90
C ILE A 219 -15.09 -21.47 -2.31
N GLN A 220 -15.94 -22.18 -3.03
CA GLN A 220 -17.28 -22.54 -2.57
C GLN A 220 -17.22 -23.46 -1.33
N ASN A 221 -16.23 -24.34 -1.23
CA ASN A 221 -16.05 -25.16 -0.03
C ASN A 221 -15.68 -24.32 1.18
N VAL A 222 -14.74 -23.37 1.04
CA VAL A 222 -14.41 -22.42 2.12
C VAL A 222 -15.65 -21.59 2.51
N PHE A 223 -16.39 -21.07 1.53
CA PHE A 223 -17.55 -20.23 1.80
C PHE A 223 -18.68 -21.00 2.46
N ARG A 224 -18.91 -22.25 2.05
CA ARG A 224 -19.87 -23.15 2.71
C ARG A 224 -19.48 -23.41 4.16
N ALA A 225 -18.21 -23.69 4.42
CA ALA A 225 -17.71 -23.91 5.78
C ALA A 225 -17.83 -22.65 6.66
N GLU A 226 -17.65 -21.47 6.07
CA GLU A 226 -17.71 -20.17 6.75
C GLU A 226 -19.13 -19.59 6.87
N GLY A 227 -20.14 -20.24 6.27
CA GLY A 227 -21.54 -19.80 6.23
C GLY A 227 -21.79 -18.57 5.35
N LEU A 228 -21.00 -18.40 4.28
CA LEU A 228 -21.13 -17.32 3.31
C LEU A 228 -21.99 -17.74 2.10
N PRO A 229 -22.71 -16.79 1.46
CA PRO A 229 -23.39 -17.03 0.19
C PRO A 229 -22.41 -17.55 -0.88
N LEU A 230 -22.78 -18.62 -1.59
CA LEU A 230 -21.87 -19.24 -2.56
C LEU A 230 -21.68 -18.41 -3.82
N ASP A 231 -22.65 -17.55 -4.16
CA ASP A 231 -22.56 -16.63 -5.29
C ASP A 231 -21.39 -15.64 -5.16
N LEU A 232 -20.90 -15.37 -3.93
CA LEU A 232 -19.70 -14.54 -3.73
C LEU A 232 -18.43 -15.18 -4.31
N ALA A 233 -18.44 -16.49 -4.62
CA ALA A 233 -17.30 -17.18 -5.21
C ALA A 233 -16.93 -16.66 -6.60
N TYR A 234 -17.82 -15.89 -7.25
CA TYR A 234 -17.59 -15.29 -8.56
C TYR A 234 -16.97 -13.88 -8.50
N VAL A 235 -16.86 -13.26 -7.32
CA VAL A 235 -16.17 -11.95 -7.16
C VAL A 235 -14.76 -11.95 -7.78
N PRO A 236 -13.92 -12.99 -7.62
CA PRO A 236 -12.61 -13.01 -8.25
C PRO A 236 -12.59 -12.92 -9.78
N LEU A 237 -13.71 -13.22 -10.45
CA LEU A 237 -13.84 -13.05 -11.89
C LEU A 237 -13.64 -11.60 -12.29
N VAL A 238 -14.27 -10.67 -11.56
CA VAL A 238 -14.19 -9.23 -11.85
C VAL A 238 -12.94 -8.59 -11.25
N GLU A 239 -12.43 -9.11 -10.15
CA GLU A 239 -11.21 -8.59 -9.51
C GLU A 239 -9.95 -8.88 -10.33
N SER A 240 -9.77 -10.15 -10.72
CA SER A 240 -8.53 -10.62 -11.33
C SER A 240 -8.73 -11.60 -12.48
N ALA A 241 -9.97 -11.89 -12.88
CA ALA A 241 -10.32 -13.04 -13.71
C ALA A 241 -9.73 -14.35 -13.15
N PHE A 242 -9.68 -14.52 -11.82
CA PHE A 242 -9.03 -15.65 -11.14
C PHE A 242 -7.51 -15.79 -11.39
N LYS A 243 -6.79 -14.72 -11.71
CA LYS A 243 -5.33 -14.73 -11.86
C LYS A 243 -4.63 -14.66 -10.50
N PRO A 244 -3.88 -15.69 -10.06
CA PRO A 244 -3.24 -15.68 -8.74
C PRO A 244 -2.11 -14.68 -8.58
N ASN A 245 -1.47 -14.24 -9.67
CA ASN A 245 -0.38 -13.26 -9.61
C ASN A 245 -0.80 -11.91 -10.22
N ALA A 246 -2.11 -11.64 -10.30
CA ALA A 246 -2.60 -10.36 -10.77
C ALA A 246 -2.11 -9.23 -9.87
N LEU A 247 -1.59 -8.16 -10.46
CA LEU A 247 -1.20 -6.94 -9.75
C LEU A 247 -1.87 -5.74 -10.43
N SER A 248 -2.63 -4.98 -9.65
CA SER A 248 -3.22 -3.72 -10.13
C SER A 248 -2.22 -2.57 -10.11
N ARG A 249 -2.57 -1.49 -10.80
CA ARG A 249 -1.82 -0.23 -10.77
C ARG A 249 -1.66 0.34 -9.36
N VAL A 250 -2.65 0.11 -8.51
CA VAL A 250 -2.68 0.56 -7.10
C VAL A 250 -2.22 -0.53 -6.13
N LYS A 251 -1.48 -1.55 -6.61
CA LYS A 251 -0.80 -2.57 -5.79
C LYS A 251 -1.72 -3.57 -5.07
N ALA A 252 -2.97 -3.67 -5.49
CA ALA A 252 -3.84 -4.79 -5.14
C ALA A 252 -3.33 -6.07 -5.80
N LYS A 253 -3.26 -7.19 -5.07
CA LYS A 253 -2.60 -8.41 -5.55
C LYS A 253 -3.45 -9.67 -5.38
N GLY A 254 -3.26 -10.59 -6.33
CA GLY A 254 -3.78 -11.94 -6.34
C GLY A 254 -5.25 -12.07 -6.72
N VAL A 255 -5.80 -13.28 -6.52
CA VAL A 255 -7.14 -13.68 -6.97
C VAL A 255 -8.22 -12.70 -6.48
N TRP A 256 -8.08 -12.25 -5.23
CA TRP A 256 -9.03 -11.39 -4.53
C TRP A 256 -8.65 -9.90 -4.55
N GLN A 257 -7.56 -9.53 -5.24
CA GLN A 257 -7.06 -8.15 -5.29
C GLN A 257 -6.97 -7.48 -3.91
N PHE A 258 -6.29 -8.15 -2.98
CA PHE A 258 -6.08 -7.57 -1.65
C PHE A 258 -5.04 -6.46 -1.68
N MET A 259 -5.37 -5.33 -1.06
CA MET A 259 -4.39 -4.34 -0.60
C MET A 259 -3.54 -4.94 0.53
N ALA A 260 -2.25 -4.59 0.57
CA ALA A 260 -1.29 -5.18 1.51
C ALA A 260 -1.73 -5.05 2.98
N GLY A 261 -2.19 -3.88 3.40
CA GLY A 261 -2.69 -3.71 4.77
C GLY A 261 -3.91 -4.59 5.05
N THR A 262 -4.87 -4.67 4.12
CA THR A 262 -6.10 -5.44 4.35
C THR A 262 -5.79 -6.94 4.37
N ALA A 263 -4.85 -7.38 3.53
CA ALA A 263 -4.30 -8.74 3.59
C ALA A 263 -3.73 -9.06 4.97
N ALA A 264 -2.87 -8.17 5.50
CA ALA A 264 -2.23 -8.36 6.80
C ALA A 264 -3.25 -8.45 7.95
N GLU A 265 -4.25 -7.57 7.97
CA GLU A 265 -5.34 -7.61 8.97
C GLU A 265 -6.15 -8.91 8.93
N ASN A 266 -6.23 -9.56 7.76
CA ASN A 266 -6.95 -10.82 7.59
C ASN A 266 -6.03 -12.05 7.70
N GLY A 267 -4.79 -11.86 8.13
CA GLY A 267 -3.83 -12.92 8.48
C GLY A 267 -3.00 -13.43 7.32
N LEU A 268 -2.92 -12.71 6.20
CA LEU A 268 -2.00 -13.02 5.11
C LEU A 268 -0.62 -12.47 5.43
N ARG A 269 0.39 -13.34 5.32
CA ARG A 269 1.79 -12.95 5.46
C ARG A 269 2.32 -12.39 4.15
N ARG A 270 3.11 -11.33 4.27
CA ARG A 270 3.90 -10.79 3.18
C ARG A 270 5.32 -10.56 3.69
N ASP A 271 6.25 -11.25 3.07
CA ASP A 271 7.67 -10.93 3.12
C ASP A 271 8.22 -10.90 1.69
N TRP A 272 9.49 -10.56 1.53
CA TRP A 272 10.13 -10.43 0.22
C TRP A 272 10.11 -11.71 -0.63
N TYR A 273 9.98 -12.89 -0.02
CA TYR A 273 9.96 -14.17 -0.72
C TYR A 273 8.55 -14.70 -0.91
N ILE A 274 7.63 -14.35 -0.01
CA ILE A 274 6.29 -14.90 0.05
C ILE A 274 5.29 -13.76 0.19
N ASP A 275 4.45 -13.59 -0.84
CA ASP A 275 3.23 -12.79 -0.76
C ASP A 275 2.02 -13.71 -0.80
N GLU A 276 1.44 -14.01 0.37
CA GLU A 276 0.30 -14.94 0.48
C GLU A 276 -0.98 -14.39 -0.16
N ARG A 277 -1.01 -13.13 -0.62
CA ARG A 277 -2.09 -12.63 -1.49
C ARG A 277 -2.17 -13.40 -2.80
N SER A 278 -1.04 -13.92 -3.28
CA SER A 278 -0.96 -14.73 -4.50
C SER A 278 -1.33 -16.20 -4.29
N ASP A 279 -1.47 -16.64 -3.04
CA ASP A 279 -1.90 -18.00 -2.70
C ASP A 279 -3.43 -18.06 -2.72
N PRO A 280 -4.05 -18.80 -3.68
CA PRO A 280 -5.50 -18.78 -3.83
C PRO A 280 -6.25 -19.30 -2.61
N GLU A 281 -5.72 -20.29 -1.89
CA GLU A 281 -6.40 -20.90 -0.74
C GLU A 281 -6.33 -19.97 0.47
N LYS A 282 -5.12 -19.49 0.80
CA LYS A 282 -4.94 -18.54 1.92
C LYS A 282 -5.68 -17.23 1.66
N ALA A 283 -5.58 -16.69 0.45
CA ALA A 283 -6.30 -15.47 0.09
C ALA A 283 -7.82 -15.67 0.16
N THR A 284 -8.35 -16.87 -0.13
CA THR A 284 -9.79 -17.16 0.01
C THR A 284 -10.23 -17.24 1.47
N LEU A 285 -9.42 -17.82 2.35
CA LEU A 285 -9.70 -17.81 3.80
C LEU A 285 -9.71 -16.37 4.34
N ALA A 286 -8.75 -15.54 3.90
CA ALA A 286 -8.73 -14.12 4.24
C ALA A 286 -9.95 -13.37 3.67
N ALA A 287 -10.34 -13.65 2.43
CA ALA A 287 -11.55 -13.09 1.81
C ALA A 287 -12.81 -13.45 2.57
N ALA A 288 -12.95 -14.70 3.03
CA ALA A 288 -14.09 -15.12 3.83
C ALA A 288 -14.20 -14.32 5.14
N LYS A 289 -13.08 -14.14 5.86
CA LYS A 289 -13.02 -13.30 7.07
C LYS A 289 -13.42 -11.85 6.77
N TYR A 290 -12.88 -11.29 5.69
CA TYR A 290 -13.14 -9.91 5.30
C TYR A 290 -14.62 -9.70 4.92
N LEU A 291 -15.20 -10.58 4.10
CA LEU A 291 -16.61 -10.54 3.69
C LEU A 291 -17.56 -10.66 4.89
N LYS A 292 -17.23 -11.47 5.90
CA LYS A 292 -17.99 -11.54 7.16
C LYS A 292 -17.91 -10.25 7.96
N THR A 293 -16.77 -9.56 7.95
CA THR A 293 -16.63 -8.24 8.56
C THR A 293 -17.49 -7.20 7.83
N LEU A 294 -17.44 -7.16 6.51
CA LEU A 294 -18.29 -6.27 5.70
C LEU A 294 -19.78 -6.54 5.92
N SER A 295 -20.19 -7.80 5.93
CA SER A 295 -21.60 -8.17 6.18
C SER A 295 -22.10 -7.66 7.53
N ARG A 296 -21.26 -7.73 8.58
CA ARG A 296 -21.61 -7.19 9.91
C ARG A 296 -21.71 -5.66 9.89
N LEU A 297 -20.74 -4.99 9.26
CA LEU A 297 -20.71 -3.54 9.15
C LEU A 297 -21.98 -2.99 8.48
N PHE A 298 -22.35 -3.52 7.31
CA PHE A 298 -23.51 -3.03 6.56
C PHE A 298 -24.85 -3.42 7.19
N LYS A 299 -24.91 -4.56 7.90
CA LYS A 299 -26.10 -4.92 8.69
C LYS A 299 -26.29 -4.00 9.89
N ALA A 300 -25.21 -3.52 10.52
CA ALA A 300 -25.31 -2.57 11.62
C ALA A 300 -25.80 -1.22 11.12
N ALA A 301 -25.17 -0.68 10.06
CA ALA A 301 -25.57 0.59 9.47
C ALA A 301 -27.06 0.63 9.06
N ALA A 302 -27.56 -0.45 8.45
CA ALA A 302 -28.97 -0.53 8.05
C ALA A 302 -29.95 -0.55 9.25
N ARG A 303 -29.53 -1.04 10.42
CA ARG A 303 -30.36 -1.00 11.65
C ARG A 303 -30.38 0.39 12.26
N ASP A 304 -29.24 1.08 12.24
CA ASP A 304 -29.14 2.42 12.81
C ASP A 304 -29.96 3.43 12.00
N GLU A 305 -30.03 3.27 10.67
CA GLU A 305 -30.89 4.06 9.78
C GLU A 305 -32.39 3.82 10.04
N GLN A 306 -32.79 2.55 10.25
CA GLN A 306 -34.18 2.20 10.59
C GLN A 306 -34.61 2.60 12.01
N ALA A 307 -33.67 2.84 12.92
CA ALA A 307 -33.93 3.31 14.28
C ALA A 307 -33.98 4.86 14.38
N ALA A 308 -33.54 5.56 13.33
CA ALA A 308 -33.55 7.01 13.25
C ALA A 308 -34.82 7.59 12.59
N ASP A 309 -35.64 6.73 11.97
CA ASP A 309 -36.95 7.02 11.37
C ASP A 309 -38.11 6.63 12.30
#